data_AF-A0ABD5B8G5-F1
#
_entry.id   AF-A0ABD5B8G5-F1
#
_cell.length_a   1.000
_cell.length_b   1.000
_cell.length_c   1.000
_cell.angle_alpha   90.00
_cell.angle_beta   90.00
_cell.angle_gamma   90.00
#
_symmetry.space_group_name_H-M   'P 1'
#
loop_
_entity.id
_entity.type
_entity.pdbx_description
1 polymer ?
#
loop_
_entity_poly.entity_id
_entity_poly.type
_entity_poly.pdbx_seq_one_letter_code
_entity_poly.pdbx_strand_id
1 'polypeptide(L)'
;MNDSFNTTIRGSLKDWYFPVIAGILSIIMGIFLFIIPQANYTQYILFYGVVFIIAGLLRLIFSFQNRRIINGWGWYLIYGMLILDLGIYLTVYAGKSSVLIIGLTALLRSITMLGTAIDLKRHEHYHWGRIATWSAAGIIFSTLLILNPVSAGIPINFVTALHFISIGIAAILLSGEYRKVNQHHYIMRKLMRKLDEDI
;
A
#
# COMPACT_ATOMS: atom_id res chain seq x y z
N MET A 1 -23.66 -20.13 2.06
CA MET A 1 -23.37 -18.69 1.98
C MET A 1 -21.85 -18.55 1.94
N ASN A 2 -21.24 -18.49 0.76
CA ASN A 2 -19.79 -18.71 0.57
C ASN A 2 -19.06 -17.53 -0.10
N ASP A 3 -19.61 -16.32 0.00
CA ASP A 3 -19.18 -15.17 -0.83
C ASP A 3 -18.36 -14.09 -0.10
N SER A 4 -18.03 -14.25 1.19
CA SER A 4 -17.43 -13.14 1.95
C SER A 4 -15.93 -12.91 1.71
N PHE A 5 -15.20 -13.88 1.15
CA PHE A 5 -13.74 -13.80 0.95
C PHE A 5 -13.29 -13.87 -0.51
N ASN A 6 -14.21 -13.90 -1.47
CA ASN A 6 -13.86 -13.90 -2.89
C ASN A 6 -13.81 -12.46 -3.42
N THR A 7 -12.64 -11.85 -3.31
CA THR A 7 -12.32 -10.48 -3.72
C THR A 7 -12.18 -10.34 -5.23
N THR A 8 -13.23 -10.63 -6.01
CA THR A 8 -13.22 -10.53 -7.48
C THR A 8 -13.32 -9.09 -8.00
N ILE A 9 -12.43 -8.73 -8.93
CA ILE A 9 -12.51 -7.48 -9.70
C ILE A 9 -13.42 -7.71 -10.90
N ARG A 10 -14.60 -7.07 -10.92
CA ARG A 10 -15.65 -7.30 -11.93
C ARG A 10 -15.63 -6.30 -13.10
N GLY A 11 -14.67 -5.39 -13.16
CA GLY A 11 -14.62 -4.33 -14.16
C GLY A 11 -13.39 -3.42 -14.05
N SER A 12 -13.38 -2.37 -14.87
CA SER A 12 -12.31 -1.36 -14.87
C SER A 12 -12.31 -0.56 -13.56
N LEU A 13 -11.16 -0.55 -12.89
CA LEU A 13 -10.88 0.24 -11.69
C LEU A 13 -10.78 1.74 -12.03
N LYS A 14 -11.49 2.58 -11.28
CA LYS A 14 -11.30 4.03 -11.28
C LYS A 14 -10.08 4.41 -10.43
N ASP A 15 -9.43 5.51 -10.79
CA ASP A 15 -8.28 6.06 -10.07
C ASP A 15 -7.12 5.08 -9.83
N TRP A 16 -6.82 4.29 -10.86
CA TRP A 16 -5.70 3.33 -10.87
C TRP A 16 -4.33 3.98 -10.57
N TYR A 17 -4.21 5.31 -10.66
CA TYR A 17 -2.99 6.08 -10.40
C TYR A 17 -2.75 6.42 -8.91
N PHE A 18 -3.74 6.25 -8.03
CA PHE A 18 -3.58 6.54 -6.59
C PHE A 18 -2.44 5.75 -5.91
N PRO A 19 -2.22 4.46 -6.19
CA PRO A 19 -1.07 3.73 -5.64
C PRO A 19 0.27 4.29 -6.11
N VAL A 20 0.37 4.84 -7.33
CA VAL A 20 1.60 5.49 -7.81
C VAL A 20 1.88 6.78 -7.05
N ILE A 21 0.87 7.61 -6.77
CA ILE A 21 1.05 8.83 -5.98
C ILE A 21 1.58 8.46 -4.59
N ALA A 22 0.93 7.51 -3.91
CA ALA A 22 1.38 7.03 -2.61
C ALA A 22 2.78 6.41 -2.67
N GLY A 23 3.11 5.72 -3.77
CA GLY A 23 4.39 5.08 -3.99
C GLY A 23 5.54 6.06 -4.18
N ILE A 24 5.36 7.07 -5.04
CA ILE A 24 6.34 8.15 -5.26
C ILE A 24 6.60 8.89 -3.95
N LEU A 25 5.54 9.27 -3.23
CA LEU A 25 5.66 9.94 -1.94
C LEU A 25 6.44 9.09 -0.93
N SER A 26 6.19 7.77 -0.91
CA SER A 26 6.92 6.83 -0.04
C SER A 26 8.40 6.74 -0.42
N ILE A 27 8.74 6.68 -1.71
CA ILE A 27 10.14 6.64 -2.15
C ILE A 27 10.87 7.93 -1.79
N ILE A 28 10.28 9.09 -2.08
CA ILE A 28 10.85 10.40 -1.74
C ILE A 28 11.11 10.47 -0.23
N MET A 29 10.14 10.05 0.57
CA MET A 29 10.28 10.00 2.02
C MET A 29 11.41 9.06 2.45
N GLY A 30 11.51 7.86 1.87
CA GLY A 30 12.58 6.92 2.17
C GLY A 30 13.97 7.49 1.85
N ILE A 31 14.13 8.16 0.72
CA ILE A 31 15.39 8.84 0.35
C ILE A 31 15.70 9.96 1.36
N PHE A 32 14.70 10.77 1.72
CA PHE A 32 14.84 11.88 2.65
C PHE A 32 15.26 11.44 4.06
N LEU A 33 14.79 10.26 4.52
CA LEU A 33 15.14 9.69 5.81
C LEU A 33 16.62 9.33 5.98
N PHE A 34 17.34 9.08 4.89
CA PHE A 34 18.79 8.86 4.94
C PHE A 34 19.59 10.14 5.20
N ILE A 35 19.01 11.31 4.89
CA ILE A 35 19.69 12.61 4.97
C ILE A 35 19.53 13.22 6.36
N ILE A 36 18.36 13.05 6.99
CA ILE A 36 18.11 13.62 8.31
C ILE A 36 18.91 12.83 9.37
N PRO A 37 19.59 13.50 10.32
CA PRO A 37 20.31 12.86 11.44
C PRO A 37 19.40 12.27 12.52
N GLN A 38 19.76 11.09 13.06
CA GLN A 38 18.92 10.30 13.99
C GLN A 38 18.48 11.08 15.24
N ALA A 39 19.23 12.11 15.64
CA ALA A 39 18.91 12.99 16.75
C ALA A 39 17.52 13.65 16.65
N ASN A 40 16.98 13.79 15.43
CA ASN A 40 15.69 14.44 15.18
C ASN A 40 14.50 13.46 15.18
N TYR A 41 14.42 12.59 16.20
CA TYR A 41 13.42 11.51 16.31
C TYR A 41 11.98 11.97 16.01
N THR A 42 11.54 13.07 16.66
CA THR A 42 10.20 13.64 16.51
C THR A 42 9.89 14.08 15.07
N GLN A 43 10.86 14.65 14.35
CA GLN A 43 10.65 15.14 12.99
C GLN A 43 10.37 13.96 12.04
N TYR A 44 11.11 12.85 12.20
CA TYR A 44 10.88 11.65 11.40
C TYR A 44 9.48 11.11 11.55
N ILE A 45 8.99 11.02 12.78
CA ILE A 45 7.67 10.46 13.05
C ILE A 45 6.58 11.36 12.46
N LEU A 46 6.76 12.68 12.54
CA LEU A 46 5.82 13.62 11.94
C LEU A 46 5.72 13.40 10.43
N PHE A 47 6.85 13.36 9.72
CA PHE A 47 6.87 13.09 8.29
C PHE A 47 6.31 11.70 7.95
N TYR A 48 6.67 10.68 8.75
CA TYR A 48 6.15 9.33 8.61
C TYR A 48 4.62 9.37 8.67
N GLY A 49 4.06 9.88 9.78
CA GLY A 49 2.62 10.00 9.99
C GLY A 49 1.90 10.69 8.83
N VAL A 50 2.43 11.81 8.31
CA VAL A 50 1.86 12.51 7.15
C VAL A 50 1.78 11.61 5.92
N VAL A 51 2.82 10.83 5.61
CA VAL A 51 2.81 9.89 4.48
C VAL A 51 1.82 8.74 4.70
N PHE A 52 1.62 8.27 5.93
CA PHE A 52 0.58 7.27 6.23
C PHE A 52 -0.82 7.84 6.14
N ILE A 53 -1.05 9.07 6.58
CA ILE A 53 -2.34 9.77 6.42
C ILE A 53 -2.68 9.88 4.94
N ILE A 54 -1.76 10.40 4.11
CA ILE A 54 -2.00 10.56 2.68
C ILE A 54 -2.26 9.19 2.02
N ALA A 55 -1.46 8.18 2.33
CA ALA A 55 -1.67 6.85 1.77
C ALA A 55 -2.98 6.18 2.24
N GLY A 56 -3.36 6.38 3.50
CA GLY A 56 -4.62 5.92 4.08
C GLY A 56 -5.82 6.59 3.42
N LEU A 57 -5.79 7.91 3.27
CA LEU A 57 -6.82 8.68 2.55
C LEU A 57 -6.98 8.21 1.10
N LEU A 58 -5.87 8.10 0.35
CA LEU A 58 -5.91 7.64 -1.03
C LEU A 58 -6.52 6.24 -1.14
N ARG A 59 -6.20 5.33 -0.22
CA ARG A 59 -6.80 3.98 -0.17
C ARG A 59 -8.28 4.00 0.19
N LEU A 60 -8.70 4.84 1.14
CA LEU A 60 -10.11 5.01 1.49
C LEU A 60 -10.92 5.47 0.29
N ILE A 61 -10.46 6.54 -0.38
CA ILE A 61 -11.13 7.08 -1.57
C ILE A 61 -11.17 6.02 -2.68
N PHE A 62 -10.05 5.33 -2.93
CA PHE A 62 -10.00 4.24 -3.92
C PHE A 62 -11.02 3.14 -3.63
N SER A 63 -11.10 2.68 -2.38
CA SER A 63 -12.03 1.62 -1.97
C SER A 63 -13.49 2.07 -2.12
N PHE A 64 -13.82 3.29 -1.69
CA PHE A 64 -15.18 3.84 -1.82
C PHE A 64 -15.62 4.01 -3.27
N GLN A 65 -14.74 4.49 -4.14
CA GLN A 65 -15.05 4.68 -5.56
C GLN A 65 -15.22 3.34 -6.30
N ASN A 66 -14.43 2.34 -5.92
CA ASN A 66 -14.43 1.04 -6.57
C ASN A 66 -15.31 0.00 -5.85
N ARG A 67 -16.15 0.42 -4.89
CA ARG A 67 -17.03 -0.47 -4.09
C ARG A 67 -17.99 -1.34 -4.88
N ARG A 68 -18.37 -0.91 -6.10
CA ARG A 68 -19.24 -1.68 -7.01
C ARG A 68 -18.47 -2.62 -7.93
N ILE A 69 -17.15 -2.43 -8.03
CA ILE A 69 -16.26 -3.15 -8.94
C ILE A 69 -15.50 -4.25 -8.18
N ILE A 70 -15.13 -3.99 -6.93
CA ILE A 70 -14.36 -4.91 -6.07
C ILE A 70 -15.31 -5.60 -5.10
N ASN A 71 -15.44 -6.92 -5.20
CA ASN A 71 -16.05 -7.71 -4.12
C ASN A 71 -15.14 -7.69 -2.89
N GLY A 72 -15.71 -7.62 -1.68
CA GLY A 72 -14.92 -7.52 -0.44
C GLY A 72 -14.28 -6.14 -0.20
N TRP A 73 -14.74 -5.08 -0.89
CA TRP A 73 -14.26 -3.69 -0.73
C TRP A 73 -14.21 -3.21 0.73
N GLY A 74 -15.13 -3.70 1.58
CA GLY A 74 -15.19 -3.36 3.01
C GLY A 74 -13.91 -3.68 3.77
N TRP A 75 -13.21 -4.78 3.43
CA TRP A 75 -11.92 -5.10 4.05
C TRP A 75 -10.84 -4.08 3.69
N TYR A 76 -10.74 -3.69 2.42
CA TYR A 76 -9.82 -2.63 2.00
C TYR A 76 -10.16 -1.28 2.61
N LEU A 77 -11.46 -1.01 2.87
CA LEU A 77 -11.90 0.18 3.59
C LEU A 77 -11.35 0.18 5.03
N ILE A 78 -11.57 -0.92 5.76
CA ILE A 78 -11.10 -1.07 7.15
C ILE A 78 -9.58 -0.93 7.22
N TYR A 79 -8.85 -1.57 6.30
CA TYR A 79 -7.39 -1.43 6.24
C TYR A 79 -6.93 0.01 5.94
N GLY A 80 -7.63 0.71 5.05
CA GLY A 80 -7.38 2.13 4.76
C GLY A 80 -7.60 3.00 5.99
N MET A 81 -8.66 2.74 6.75
CA MET A 81 -9.01 3.45 7.98
C MET A 81 -7.98 3.22 9.08
N LEU A 82 -7.59 1.96 9.35
CA LEU A 82 -6.56 1.66 10.34
C LEU A 82 -5.22 2.33 10.02
N ILE A 83 -4.82 2.34 8.74
CA ILE A 83 -3.60 3.02 8.30
C ILE A 83 -3.69 4.53 8.50
N LEU A 84 -4.86 5.12 8.21
CA LEU A 84 -5.13 6.54 8.42
C LEU A 84 -5.04 6.89 9.91
N ASP A 85 -5.76 6.17 10.75
CA ASP A 85 -5.85 6.42 12.20
C ASP A 85 -4.47 6.31 12.86
N LEU A 86 -3.68 5.30 12.49
CA LEU A 86 -2.29 5.16 12.94
C LEU A 86 -1.39 6.29 12.41
N GLY A 87 -1.60 6.74 11.17
CA GLY A 87 -0.92 7.91 10.64
C GLY A 87 -1.21 9.18 11.44
N ILE A 88 -2.48 9.42 11.78
CA ILE A 88 -2.92 10.55 12.62
C ILE A 88 -2.30 10.44 14.01
N TYR A 89 -2.35 9.25 14.62
CA TYR A 89 -1.74 9.01 15.92
C TYR A 89 -0.25 9.36 15.92
N LEU A 90 0.50 8.90 14.91
CA LEU A 90 1.94 9.17 14.81
C LEU A 90 2.21 10.67 14.63
N THR A 91 1.40 11.38 13.85
CA THR A 91 1.56 12.84 13.69
C THR A 91 1.24 13.61 14.98
N VAL A 92 0.15 13.27 15.68
CA VAL A 92 -0.26 13.96 16.92
C VAL A 92 0.69 13.67 18.08
N TYR A 93 1.14 12.43 18.21
CA TYR A 93 2.00 11.97 19.29
C TYR A 93 3.46 11.75 18.86
N ALA A 94 3.94 12.51 17.88
CA ALA A 94 5.27 12.31 17.28
C ALA A 94 6.41 12.28 18.31
N GLY A 95 6.37 13.13 19.35
CA GLY A 95 7.41 13.16 20.39
C GLY A 95 7.31 12.04 21.43
N LYS A 96 6.19 11.31 21.48
CA LYS A 96 5.91 10.26 22.48
C LYS A 96 5.74 8.87 21.88
N SER A 97 5.69 8.77 20.55
CA SER A 97 5.42 7.51 19.86
C SER A 97 6.61 6.57 19.95
N SER A 98 6.35 5.35 20.38
CA SER A 98 7.37 4.31 20.46
C SER A 98 7.68 3.75 19.07
N VAL A 99 8.91 3.25 18.92
CA VAL A 99 9.36 2.56 17.69
C VAL A 99 8.46 1.37 17.36
N LEU A 100 7.89 0.72 18.38
CA LEU A 100 6.94 -0.37 18.22
C LEU A 100 5.69 0.06 17.43
N ILE A 101 5.13 1.24 17.72
CA ILE A 101 3.93 1.73 17.01
C ILE A 101 4.27 2.06 15.55
N ILE A 102 5.45 2.62 15.30
CA ILE A 102 5.96 2.85 13.93
C ILE A 102 6.08 1.51 13.20
N GLY A 103 6.72 0.52 13.82
CA GLY A 103 6.89 -0.81 13.26
C GLY A 103 5.56 -1.53 13.00
N LEU A 104 4.59 -1.41 13.91
CA LEU A 104 3.26 -2.00 13.75
C LEU A 104 2.48 -1.35 12.60
N THR A 105 2.56 -0.02 12.49
CA THR A 105 1.95 0.73 11.38
C THR A 105 2.60 0.35 10.04
N ALA A 106 3.93 0.25 10.02
CA ALA A 106 4.70 -0.23 8.88
C ALA A 106 4.26 -1.63 8.46
N LEU A 107 4.12 -2.53 9.44
CA LEU A 107 3.76 -3.93 9.24
C LEU A 107 2.34 -4.05 8.69
N LEU A 108 1.38 -3.34 9.26
CA LEU A 108 0.00 -3.31 8.77
C LEU A 108 -0.04 -2.88 7.30
N ARG A 109 0.71 -1.84 6.94
CA ARG A 109 0.80 -1.38 5.55
C ARG A 109 1.44 -2.42 4.62
N SER A 110 2.49 -3.11 5.07
CA SER A 110 3.15 -4.16 4.28
C SER A 110 2.26 -5.38 4.08
N ILE A 111 1.56 -5.84 5.13
CA ILE A 111 0.61 -6.96 5.07
C ILE A 111 -0.54 -6.66 4.12
N THR A 112 -1.11 -5.46 4.20
CA THR A 112 -2.22 -5.07 3.32
C THR A 112 -1.79 -4.96 1.86
N MET A 113 -0.55 -4.53 1.58
CA MET A 113 0.01 -4.56 0.23
C MET A 113 0.23 -5.99 -0.28
N LEU A 114 0.74 -6.88 0.58
CA LEU A 114 0.89 -8.29 0.22
C LEU A 114 -0.47 -8.94 -0.04
N GLY A 115 -1.48 -8.62 0.77
CA GLY A 115 -2.87 -9.04 0.57
C GLY A 115 -3.38 -8.63 -0.82
N THR A 116 -3.22 -7.35 -1.19
CA THR A 116 -3.59 -6.88 -2.53
C THR A 116 -2.85 -7.63 -3.64
N ALA A 117 -1.57 -7.96 -3.45
CA ALA A 117 -0.81 -8.74 -4.43
C ALA A 117 -1.35 -10.18 -4.58
N ILE A 118 -1.72 -10.82 -3.47
CA ILE A 118 -2.34 -12.15 -3.47
C ILE A 118 -3.73 -12.11 -4.13
N ASP A 119 -4.49 -11.04 -3.91
CA ASP A 119 -5.77 -10.86 -4.60
C ASP A 119 -5.56 -10.71 -6.12
N LEU A 120 -4.52 -10.01 -6.59
CA LEU A 120 -4.16 -9.99 -8.01
C LEU A 120 -3.80 -11.37 -8.56
N LYS A 121 -3.13 -12.23 -7.77
CA LYS A 121 -2.82 -13.62 -8.17
C LYS A 121 -4.09 -14.41 -8.48
N ARG A 122 -5.15 -14.23 -7.67
CA ARG A 122 -6.42 -14.95 -7.81
C ARG A 122 -7.16 -14.60 -9.11
N HIS A 123 -6.82 -13.47 -9.74
CA HIS A 123 -7.40 -13.00 -11.01
C HIS A 123 -6.47 -13.20 -12.21
N GLU A 124 -5.53 -14.15 -12.12
CA GLU A 124 -4.62 -14.55 -13.21
C GLU A 124 -3.70 -13.44 -13.76
N HIS A 125 -3.48 -12.36 -13.01
CA HIS A 125 -2.55 -11.30 -13.43
C HIS A 125 -1.09 -11.70 -13.21
N TYR A 126 -0.36 -11.92 -14.31
CA TYR A 126 0.95 -12.59 -14.35
C TYR A 126 2.08 -11.99 -13.49
N HIS A 127 2.02 -10.70 -13.10
CA HIS A 127 3.14 -10.01 -12.44
C HIS A 127 2.94 -9.75 -10.94
N TRP A 128 1.91 -10.36 -10.32
CA TRP A 128 1.63 -10.25 -8.88
C TRP A 128 2.85 -10.57 -8.00
N GLY A 129 3.69 -11.52 -8.44
CA GLY A 129 4.87 -11.97 -7.70
C GLY A 129 5.87 -10.85 -7.40
N ARG A 130 6.04 -9.88 -8.31
CA ARG A 130 6.93 -8.72 -8.09
C ARG A 130 6.41 -7.78 -7.00
N ILE A 131 5.09 -7.61 -6.92
CA ILE A 131 4.47 -6.80 -5.86
C ILE A 131 4.61 -7.53 -4.52
N ALA A 132 4.41 -8.84 -4.53
CA ALA A 132 4.52 -9.69 -3.35
C ALA A 132 5.95 -9.69 -2.77
N THR A 133 6.99 -9.77 -3.61
CA THR A 133 8.39 -9.75 -3.14
C THR A 133 8.74 -8.43 -2.44
N TRP A 134 8.39 -7.29 -3.03
CA TRP A 134 8.60 -5.97 -2.40
C TRP A 134 7.72 -5.75 -1.17
N SER A 135 6.53 -6.37 -1.12
CA SER A 135 5.69 -6.34 0.08
C SER A 135 6.30 -7.19 1.20
N ALA A 136 6.86 -8.36 0.88
CA ALA A 136 7.54 -9.24 1.82
C ALA A 136 8.82 -8.62 2.37
N ALA A 137 9.61 -7.93 1.54
CA ALA A 137 10.74 -7.13 2.01
C ALA A 137 10.28 -6.03 2.98
N GLY A 138 9.17 -5.34 2.67
CA GLY A 138 8.53 -4.40 3.58
C GLY A 138 8.12 -5.04 4.91
N ILE A 139 7.60 -6.28 4.91
CA ILE A 139 7.29 -7.02 6.15
C ILE A 139 8.56 -7.23 6.97
N ILE A 140 9.65 -7.69 6.36
CA ILE A 140 10.93 -7.91 7.05
C ILE A 140 11.42 -6.62 7.72
N PHE A 141 11.46 -5.50 6.98
CA PHE A 141 11.88 -4.22 7.55
C PHE A 141 10.96 -3.75 8.68
N SER A 142 9.65 -3.93 8.55
CA SER A 142 8.71 -3.58 9.61
C SER A 142 8.84 -4.45 10.87
N THR A 143 9.09 -5.75 10.70
CA THR A 143 9.37 -6.65 11.84
C THR A 143 10.67 -6.24 12.53
N LEU A 144 11.69 -5.85 11.76
CA LEU A 144 12.95 -5.36 12.31
C LEU A 144 12.75 -4.06 13.12
N LEU A 145 11.85 -3.17 12.70
CA LEU A 145 11.42 -2.01 13.50
C LEU A 145 10.77 -2.42 14.83
N ILE A 146 9.88 -3.41 14.80
CA ILE A 146 9.19 -3.92 16.00
C ILE A 146 10.19 -4.52 16.99
N LEU A 147 11.19 -5.23 16.50
CA LEU A 147 12.26 -5.84 17.31
C LEU A 147 13.25 -4.81 17.89
N ASN A 148 13.02 -3.51 17.66
CA ASN A 148 13.86 -2.40 18.09
C ASN A 148 15.28 -2.45 17.50
N PRO A 149 15.51 -1.87 16.31
CA PRO A 149 16.80 -1.94 15.60
C PRO A 149 17.96 -1.34 16.39
N VAL A 150 17.68 -0.42 17.31
CA VAL A 150 18.70 0.26 18.11
C VAL A 150 19.46 -0.72 19.00
N SER A 151 18.80 -1.79 19.49
CA SER A 151 19.49 -2.81 20.29
C SER A 151 20.51 -3.62 19.48
N ALA A 152 20.39 -3.63 18.15
CA ALA A 152 21.34 -4.24 17.22
C ALA A 152 22.35 -3.23 16.64
N GLY A 153 22.37 -1.98 17.13
CA GLY A 153 23.24 -0.92 16.62
C GLY A 153 22.80 -0.34 15.26
N ILE A 154 21.58 -0.63 14.81
CA ILE A 154 21.06 -0.17 13.51
C ILE A 154 20.22 1.11 13.72
N PRO A 155 20.48 2.20 12.97
CA PRO A 155 19.66 3.41 13.03
C PRO A 155 18.19 3.18 12.61
N ILE A 156 17.24 3.72 13.37
CA ILE A 156 15.79 3.56 13.09
C ILE A 156 15.41 4.16 11.73
N ASN A 157 15.96 5.33 11.40
CA ASN A 157 15.71 6.02 10.13
C ASN A 157 16.19 5.18 8.93
N PHE A 158 17.30 4.46 9.08
CA PHE A 158 17.83 3.58 8.02
C PHE A 158 16.84 2.44 7.69
N VAL A 159 16.34 1.74 8.71
CA VAL A 159 15.38 0.64 8.52
C VAL A 159 14.04 1.16 7.98
N THR A 160 13.60 2.30 8.50
CA THR A 160 12.36 2.96 8.06
C THR A 160 12.45 3.44 6.60
N ALA A 161 13.61 3.93 6.18
CA ALA A 161 13.87 4.33 4.80
C ALA A 161 13.74 3.13 3.84
N LEU A 162 14.35 2.00 4.19
CA LEU A 162 14.24 0.76 3.42
C LEU A 162 12.80 0.26 3.34
N HIS A 163 12.05 0.31 4.44
CA HIS A 163 10.62 0.01 4.45
C HIS A 163 9.84 0.88 3.45
N PHE A 164 10.04 2.20 3.50
CA PHE A 164 9.35 3.16 2.63
C PHE A 164 9.69 2.98 1.15
N ILE A 165 10.95 2.74 0.82
CA ILE A 165 11.38 2.47 -0.56
C ILE A 165 10.72 1.18 -1.04
N SER A 166 10.79 0.13 -0.23
CA SER A 166 10.22 -1.18 -0.56
C SER A 166 8.71 -1.11 -0.80
N ILE A 167 7.96 -0.47 0.09
CA ILE A 167 6.51 -0.32 -0.08
C ILE A 167 6.16 0.64 -1.21
N GLY A 168 7.01 1.64 -1.46
CA GLY A 168 6.85 2.59 -2.54
C GLY A 168 6.99 1.94 -3.92
N ILE A 169 8.00 1.08 -4.09
CA ILE A 169 8.17 0.27 -5.29
C ILE A 169 6.97 -0.68 -5.48
N ALA A 170 6.53 -1.37 -4.42
CA ALA A 170 5.36 -2.24 -4.49
C ALA A 170 4.10 -1.48 -4.95
N ALA A 171 3.88 -0.26 -4.43
CA ALA A 171 2.73 0.57 -4.79
C ALA A 171 2.77 1.05 -6.26
N ILE A 172 3.94 1.40 -6.78
CA ILE A 172 4.13 1.78 -8.19
C ILE A 172 3.82 0.59 -9.11
N LEU A 173 4.35 -0.59 -8.78
CA LEU A 173 4.08 -1.82 -9.54
C LEU A 173 2.58 -2.17 -9.51
N LEU A 174 1.92 -2.01 -8.37
CA LEU A 174 0.49 -2.25 -8.22
C LEU A 174 -0.36 -1.37 -9.14
N SER A 175 -0.06 -0.07 -9.23
CA SER A 175 -0.74 0.83 -10.16
C SER A 175 -0.56 0.40 -11.62
N GLY A 176 0.64 -0.07 -11.97
CA GLY A 176 0.93 -0.61 -13.30
C GLY A 176 0.04 -1.81 -13.64
N GLU A 177 -0.18 -2.71 -12.68
CA GLU A 177 -1.11 -3.83 -12.86
C GLU A 177 -2.57 -3.37 -12.92
N TYR A 178 -3.01 -2.42 -12.09
CA TYR A 178 -4.35 -1.84 -12.20
C TYR A 178 -4.62 -1.22 -13.58
N ARG A 179 -3.63 -0.55 -14.17
CA ARG A 179 -3.74 -0.04 -15.55
C ARG A 179 -3.94 -1.17 -16.56
N LYS A 180 -3.23 -2.28 -16.43
CA LYS A 180 -3.38 -3.46 -17.30
C LYS A 180 -4.77 -4.09 -17.16
N VAL A 181 -5.31 -4.19 -15.93
CA VAL A 181 -6.68 -4.67 -15.67
C VAL A 181 -7.70 -3.84 -16.45
N ASN A 182 -7.57 -2.51 -16.39
CA ASN A 182 -8.47 -1.60 -17.11
C ASN A 182 -8.41 -1.79 -18.64
N GLN A 183 -7.20 -1.95 -19.18
CA GLN A 183 -6.99 -2.17 -20.61
C GLN A 183 -7.61 -3.50 -21.07
N HIS A 184 -7.47 -4.56 -20.29
CA HIS A 184 -8.06 -5.87 -20.61
C HIS A 184 -9.59 -5.80 -20.66
N HIS A 185 -10.23 -5.19 -19.66
CA HIS A 185 -11.68 -4.99 -19.65
C HIS A 185 -12.19 -4.09 -20.78
N TYR A 186 -11.39 -3.12 -21.22
CA TYR A 186 -11.74 -2.28 -22.37
C TYR A 186 -11.72 -3.08 -23.68
N ILE A 187 -10.67 -3.87 -23.91
CA ILE A 187 -10.54 -4.70 -25.12
C ILE A 187 -11.67 -5.73 -25.19
N MET A 188 -11.96 -6.43 -24.09
CA MET A 188 -13.04 -7.43 -24.09
C MET A 188 -14.42 -6.82 -24.38
N ARG A 189 -14.75 -5.66 -23.79
CA ARG A 189 -16.00 -4.97 -24.10
C ARG A 189 -16.09 -4.54 -25.57
N LYS A 190 -14.97 -4.09 -26.15
CA LYS A 190 -14.91 -3.73 -27.57
C LYS A 190 -15.12 -4.94 -28.49
N LEU A 191 -14.57 -6.10 -28.14
CA LEU A 191 -14.72 -7.34 -28.91
C LEU A 191 -16.16 -7.89 -28.82
N MET A 192 -16.75 -7.94 -27.62
CA MET A 192 -18.14 -8.38 -27.45
C MET A 192 -19.11 -7.52 -28.25
N ARG A 193 -18.94 -6.19 -28.21
CA ARG A 193 -19.81 -5.29 -28.98
C ARG A 193 -19.71 -5.51 -30.49
N LYS A 194 -18.50 -5.80 -31.01
CA LYS A 194 -18.34 -6.13 -32.43
C LYS A 194 -19.04 -7.43 -32.81
N LEU A 195 -18.92 -8.45 -31.96
CA LEU A 195 -19.58 -9.73 -32.18
C LEU A 195 -21.11 -9.58 -32.20
N ASP A 196 -21.68 -8.75 -31.34
CA ASP A 196 -23.12 -8.46 -31.32
C ASP A 196 -23.58 -7.62 -32.53
N GLU A 197 -22.70 -6.81 -33.13
CA GLU A 197 -22.99 -6.03 -34.35
C GLU A 197 -22.91 -6.90 -35.63
N ASP A 198 -22.21 -8.03 -35.60
CA ASP A 198 -21.99 -8.95 -36.73
C ASP A 198 -23.05 -10.09 -36.82
N ILE A 199 -23.97 -10.19 -35.84
CA ILE A 199 -25.07 -11.17 -35.76
C ILE A 199 -26.41 -10.50 -36.10
#